data_AF-A0A2K3JJT6-F1
#
_entry.id   AF-A0A2K3JJT6-F1
#
_cell.length_a   1.000
_cell.length_b   1.000
_cell.length_c   1.000
_cell.angle_alpha   90.00
_cell.angle_beta   90.00
_cell.angle_gamma   90.00
#
_symmetry.space_group_name_H-M   'P 1'
#
loop_
_entity.id
_entity.type
_entity.pdbx_description
1 polymer ?
#
loop_
_entity_poly.entity_id
_entity_poly.type
_entity_poly.pdbx_seq_one_letter_code
_entity_poly.pdbx_strand_id
1 'polypeptide(L)' 'MKKENCPFCGHRWIRKSSESMIECPNCQAAYFIHPKREEQDEIYIEEDEEDLADEFEERNI' A
#
# COMPACT_ATOMS: atom_id res chain seq x y z
N MET A 1 -6.57 -11.06 -15.05
CA MET A 1 -6.84 -12.27 -14.25
C MET A 1 -6.15 -12.10 -12.89
N LYS A 2 -6.88 -12.16 -11.77
CA LYS A 2 -6.29 -12.01 -10.42
C LYS A 2 -5.96 -13.40 -9.85
N LYS A 3 -4.74 -13.58 -9.37
CA LYS A 3 -4.34 -14.78 -8.63
C LYS A 3 -4.81 -14.63 -7.19
N GLU A 4 -5.53 -15.62 -6.70
CA GLU A 4 -6.11 -15.65 -5.37
C GLU A 4 -5.49 -16.77 -4.53
N ASN A 5 -5.43 -16.57 -3.23
CA ASN A 5 -4.96 -17.58 -2.28
C ASN A 5 -5.98 -17.75 -1.15
N CYS A 6 -6.33 -18.99 -0.83
CA CYS A 6 -7.20 -19.28 0.30
C CYS A 6 -6.45 -19.05 1.61
N PRO A 7 -6.97 -18.21 2.53
CA PRO A 7 -6.34 -17.98 3.83
C PRO A 7 -6.44 -19.20 4.77
N PHE A 8 -7.34 -20.16 4.48
CA PHE A 8 -7.56 -21.32 5.33
C PHE A 8 -6.73 -22.54 4.91
N CYS A 9 -6.68 -22.85 3.62
CA CYS A 9 -5.98 -24.03 3.11
C CYS A 9 -4.73 -23.72 2.28
N GLY A 10 -4.47 -22.45 1.96
CA GLY A 10 -3.34 -22.04 1.14
C GLY A 10 -3.45 -22.40 -0.34
N HIS A 11 -4.58 -22.95 -0.81
CA HIS A 11 -4.80 -23.24 -2.22
C HIS A 11 -4.73 -21.96 -3.06
N ARG A 12 -4.17 -22.04 -4.28
CA ARG A 12 -3.99 -20.89 -5.18
C ARG A 12 -4.73 -21.14 -6.47
N TRP A 13 -5.60 -20.22 -6.88
CA TRP A 13 -6.35 -20.32 -8.13
C TRP A 13 -6.48 -18.96 -8.81
N ILE A 14 -6.90 -18.97 -10.07
CA ILE A 14 -7.12 -17.76 -10.85
C ILE A 14 -8.61 -17.49 -10.88
N ARG A 15 -9.03 -16.34 -10.35
CA ARG A 15 -10.43 -15.92 -10.41
C ARG A 15 -10.70 -15.12 -11.69
N LYS A 16 -11.83 -15.40 -12.33
CA LYS A 16 -12.33 -14.65 -13.48
C LYS A 16 -13.19 -13.44 -13.05
N SER A 17 -13.91 -13.57 -11.93
CA SER A 17 -14.81 -12.53 -11.43
C SER A 17 -14.12 -11.51 -10.52
N SER A 18 -14.66 -10.29 -10.52
CA SER A 18 -14.29 -9.18 -9.63
C SER A 18 -15.11 -9.13 -8.34
N GLU A 19 -15.91 -10.17 -8.05
CA GLU A 19 -16.73 -10.24 -6.83
C GLU A 19 -15.89 -10.15 -5.56
N SER A 20 -16.51 -9.55 -4.53
CA SER A 20 -15.91 -9.35 -3.21
C SER A 20 -16.03 -10.60 -2.33
N MET A 21 -17.06 -11.42 -2.51
CA MET A 21 -17.21 -12.70 -1.83
C MET A 21 -16.70 -13.81 -2.74
N ILE A 22 -15.87 -14.70 -2.20
CA ILE A 22 -15.36 -15.86 -2.93
C ILE A 22 -15.43 -17.14 -2.11
N GLU A 23 -15.52 -18.26 -2.82
CA GLU A 23 -15.48 -19.60 -2.25
C GLU A 23 -14.24 -20.33 -2.75
N CYS A 24 -13.52 -20.99 -1.85
CA CYS A 24 -12.33 -21.76 -2.22
C CYS A 24 -12.73 -23.08 -2.92
N PRO A 25 -12.24 -23.38 -4.13
CA PRO A 25 -12.58 -24.63 -4.82
C PRO A 25 -12.00 -25.89 -4.16
N ASN A 26 -11.04 -25.74 -3.23
CA ASN A 26 -10.39 -26.85 -2.55
C ASN A 26 -11.05 -27.17 -1.19
N CYS A 27 -11.16 -26.17 -0.31
CA CYS A 27 -11.72 -26.38 1.04
C CYS A 27 -13.17 -25.88 1.20
N GLN A 28 -13.76 -25.30 0.15
CA GLN A 28 -15.13 -24.75 0.14
C GLN A 28 -15.39 -23.66 1.19
N ALA A 29 -14.32 -23.09 1.76
CA ALA A 29 -14.45 -21.96 2.66
C ALA A 29 -14.84 -20.70 1.88
N ALA A 30 -15.92 -20.04 2.30
CA ALA A 30 -16.36 -18.75 1.79
C ALA A 30 -15.74 -17.60 2.61
N TYR A 31 -15.20 -16.60 1.93
CA TYR A 31 -14.60 -15.42 2.58
C TYR A 31 -14.66 -14.18 1.70
N PHE A 32 -14.53 -13.00 2.32
CA PHE A 32 -14.54 -11.72 1.64
C PHE A 32 -13.12 -11.24 1.35
N ILE A 33 -12.91 -10.73 0.15
CA ILE A 33 -11.66 -10.10 -0.27
C ILE A 33 -11.90 -8.60 -0.28
N HIS A 34 -11.21 -7.88 0.59
CA HIS A 34 -11.14 -6.44 0.49
C HIS A 34 -10.13 -6.09 -0.62
N PRO A 35 -10.53 -5.38 -1.69
CA PRO A 35 -9.55 -4.87 -2.62
C PRO A 35 -8.62 -3.95 -1.84
N LYS A 36 -7.31 -4.26 -1.85
CA LYS A 36 -6.30 -3.33 -1.36
C LYS A 36 -6.48 -2.04 -2.15
N ARG A 37 -6.85 -0.95 -1.48
CA ARG A 37 -6.70 0.38 -2.07
C ARG A 37 -5.20 0.51 -2.34
N GLU A 38 -4.84 0.79 -3.58
CA GLU A 38 -3.47 1.18 -3.90
C GLU A 38 -3.24 2.49 -3.13
N GLU A 39 -2.61 2.39 -1.97
CA GLU A 39 -2.10 3.55 -1.25
C GLU A 39 -1.09 4.22 -2.17
N GLN A 40 -1.40 5.47 -2.53
CA GLN A 40 -0.49 6.34 -3.27
C GLN A 40 0.73 6.55 -2.38
N ASP A 41 1.86 5.99 -2.79
CA ASP A 41 3.16 6.23 -2.18
C ASP A 41 3.45 7.75 -2.18
N GLU A 42 3.28 8.31 -0.98
CA GLU A 42 3.99 9.43 -0.34
C GLU A 42 4.47 10.59 -1.22
N ILE A 43 3.82 11.74 -1.04
CA ILE A 43 4.29 13.07 -1.48
C ILE A 43 5.58 13.38 -0.71
N TYR A 44 6.71 13.47 -1.42
CA TYR A 44 7.95 14.04 -0.88
C TYR A 44 7.79 15.56 -0.76
N ILE A 45 7.93 16.08 0.46
CA ILE A 45 8.12 17.51 0.72
C ILE A 45 9.61 17.68 1.02
N GLU A 46 10.35 18.31 0.12
CA GLU A 46 11.73 18.77 0.37
C GLU A 46 11.64 20.07 1.19
N GLU A 47 11.85 19.98 2.50
CA GLU A 47 12.11 21.13 3.38
C GLU A 47 13.61 21.15 3.71
N ASP A 48 14.43 21.66 2.80
CA ASP A 48 15.82 22.01 3.12
C ASP A 48 15.84 23.36 3.86
N GLU A 49 15.75 23.27 5.18
CA GLU A 49 15.76 24.36 6.16
C GLU A 49 17.21 24.80 6.51
N GLU A 50 18.05 25.14 5.52
CA GLU A 50 19.50 25.36 5.78
C GLU A 50 20.14 26.70 5.32
N ASP A 51 19.38 27.70 4.85
CA ASP A 51 19.99 28.99 4.40
C ASP A 51 19.61 30.24 5.25
N LEU A 52 19.32 30.08 6.55
CA LEU A 52 19.10 31.21 7.49
C LEU A 52 20.35 31.60 8.32
N ALA A 53 21.55 31.34 7.82
CA ALA A 53 22.81 31.65 8.52
C ALA A 53 23.55 32.90 8.01
N ASP A 54 22.90 33.80 7.25
CA ASP A 54 23.56 34.98 6.65
C ASP A 54 23.24 36.33 7.34
N GLU A 55 22.80 36.33 8.60
CA GLU A 55 22.57 37.57 9.40
C GLU A 55 23.36 37.61 10.73
N PHE A 56 24.59 37.08 10.76
CA PHE A 56 25.47 37.23 11.94
C PHE A 56 26.90 37.68 11.63
N GLU A 57 27.11 38.53 10.62
CA GLU A 57 28.41 39.23 10.44
C GLU A 57 28.32 40.76 10.44
N GLU A 58 27.21 41.38 10.88
CA GLU A 58 27.19 42.83 11.16
C GLU A 58 27.47 43.18 12.63
N ARG A 59 28.10 42.27 13.39
CA ARG A 59 28.48 42.61 14.77
C ARG A 59 29.67 41.84 15.31
N ASN A 60 30.86 42.04 14.72
CA ASN A 60 32.12 42.13 15.48
C ASN A 60 33.32 42.57 14.60
N ILE A 61 33.79 43.79 14.91
CA ILE A 61 35.14 44.37 14.69
C ILE A 61 35.41 45.03 13.33
#